data_AF-A0A382K087-F1
#
_entry.id   AF-A0A382K087-F1
#
_cell.length_a   1.000
_cell.length_b   1.000
_cell.length_c   1.000
_cell.angle_alpha   90.00
_cell.angle_beta   90.00
_cell.angle_gamma   90.00
#
_symmetry.space_group_name_H-M   'P 1'
#
loop_
_entity.id
_entity.type
_entity.pdbx_description
1 polymer ?
#
loop_
_entity_poly.entity_id
_entity_poly.type
_entity_poly.pdbx_seq_one_letter_code
_entity_poly.pdbx_strand_id
1 'polypeptide(L)'
;MNTEEVIQTRPCDWVDVVVRISSWGMLAAVGVFLVNNVLVLGLDWPGIRPIFSEGAPGALSWVQMLAYLAGILAAGIYVFNSPSRSLRTDGFLISDINAFLVRMAFWAVLLVGIGDMVVSFLRVEGWLDVFVGESTTRSLSRPEFRGMYVHIPLMILAVVIASFSRSLGFFWLSLLIVIAELAIVFTRFIFSYEQAFMGDLVRFWYGALFLFASAYTLLEEGHVRVDVFYAGFSNRKRALVNAIGSIFLG
;
A
#
# COMPACT_ATOMS: atom_id res chain seq x y z
N MET A 1 31.84 -29.98 -11.04
CA MET A 1 31.22 -28.65 -10.93
C MET A 1 29.76 -28.92 -10.60
N ASN A 2 29.40 -28.70 -9.34
CA ASN A 2 28.28 -29.37 -8.68
C ASN A 2 26.95 -29.13 -9.39
N THR A 3 26.31 -30.24 -9.73
CA THR A 3 24.90 -30.36 -10.04
C THR A 3 24.09 -29.61 -9.01
N GLU A 4 23.43 -28.54 -9.44
CA GLU A 4 22.31 -27.95 -8.72
C GLU A 4 21.31 -29.08 -8.46
N GLU A 5 21.25 -29.55 -7.21
CA GLU A 5 20.11 -30.30 -6.72
C GLU A 5 18.90 -29.42 -6.99
N VAL A 6 18.20 -29.71 -8.08
CA VAL A 6 16.81 -29.36 -8.27
C VAL A 6 16.12 -29.95 -7.05
N ILE A 7 15.90 -29.13 -6.02
CA ILE A 7 15.01 -29.44 -4.93
C ILE A 7 13.64 -29.55 -5.60
N GLN A 8 13.33 -30.74 -6.11
CA GLN A 8 11.99 -31.16 -6.42
C GLN A 8 11.23 -31.06 -5.10
N THR A 9 10.53 -29.94 -4.91
CA THR A 9 9.44 -29.86 -3.94
C THR A 9 8.55 -31.04 -4.29
N ARG A 10 8.44 -32.01 -3.38
CA ARG A 10 7.51 -33.12 -3.57
C ARG A 10 6.14 -32.49 -3.80
N PRO A 11 5.36 -32.96 -4.79
CA PRO A 11 3.98 -32.50 -4.91
C PRO A 11 3.27 -32.75 -3.56
N CYS A 12 2.68 -31.70 -3.00
CA CYS A 12 1.91 -31.71 -1.75
C CYS A 12 2.70 -31.88 -0.43
N ASP A 13 3.73 -31.07 -0.15
CA ASP A 13 4.06 -30.79 1.25
C ASP A 13 2.99 -29.84 1.83
N TRP A 14 2.44 -30.18 3.00
CA TRP A 14 1.38 -29.38 3.63
C TRP A 14 1.85 -27.96 3.94
N VAL A 15 3.16 -27.79 4.17
CA VAL A 15 3.82 -26.49 4.36
C VAL A 15 3.64 -25.61 3.12
N ASP A 16 3.89 -26.14 1.93
CA ASP A 16 3.79 -25.40 0.68
C ASP A 16 2.34 -24.91 0.46
N VAL A 17 1.36 -25.77 0.74
CA VAL A 17 -0.06 -25.42 0.64
C VAL A 17 -0.41 -24.29 1.60
N VAL A 18 0.01 -24.38 2.87
CA VAL A 18 -0.27 -23.34 3.88
C VAL A 18 0.36 -22.01 3.49
N VAL A 19 1.63 -22.00 3.07
CA VAL A 19 2.31 -20.77 2.66
C VAL A 19 1.61 -20.13 1.45
N ARG A 20 1.26 -20.93 0.44
CA ARG A 20 0.55 -20.41 -0.75
C ARG A 20 -0.82 -19.84 -0.42
N ILE A 21 -1.61 -20.52 0.41
CA ILE A 21 -2.93 -20.02 0.85
C ILE A 21 -2.77 -18.71 1.62
N SER A 22 -1.79 -18.62 2.52
CA SER A 22 -1.53 -17.40 3.29
C SER A 22 -1.12 -16.23 2.38
N SER A 23 -0.22 -16.46 1.41
CA SER A 23 0.25 -15.40 0.51
C SER A 23 -0.84 -14.90 -0.45
N TRP A 24 -1.58 -15.82 -1.09
CA TRP A 24 -2.71 -15.46 -1.96
C TRP A 24 -3.88 -14.87 -1.17
N GLY A 25 -4.13 -15.39 0.03
CA GLY A 25 -5.15 -14.88 0.95
C GLY A 25 -4.85 -13.45 1.39
N MET A 26 -3.60 -13.13 1.70
CA MET A 26 -3.18 -11.77 2.03
C MET A 26 -3.39 -10.80 0.85
N LEU A 27 -2.96 -11.18 -0.36
CA LEU A 27 -3.21 -10.37 -1.57
C LEU A 27 -4.71 -10.16 -1.81
N ALA A 28 -5.53 -11.20 -1.66
CA ALA A 28 -6.97 -11.10 -1.80
C ALA A 28 -7.57 -10.16 -0.75
N ALA A 29 -7.13 -10.26 0.51
CA ALA A 29 -7.57 -9.38 1.59
C ALA A 29 -7.20 -7.92 1.33
N VAL A 30 -6.00 -7.64 0.82
CA VAL A 30 -5.59 -6.29 0.39
C VAL A 30 -6.47 -5.79 -0.75
N GLY A 31 -6.73 -6.61 -1.76
CA GLY A 31 -7.62 -6.25 -2.87
C GLY A 31 -9.04 -5.91 -2.40
N VAL A 32 -9.62 -6.75 -1.55
CA VAL A 32 -10.94 -6.50 -0.94
C VAL A 32 -10.91 -5.24 -0.08
N PHE A 33 -9.84 -5.02 0.70
CA PHE A 33 -9.68 -3.82 1.50
C PHE A 33 -9.66 -2.55 0.66
N LEU A 34 -8.93 -2.53 -0.45
CA LEU A 34 -8.89 -1.37 -1.35
C LEU A 34 -10.27 -1.07 -1.95
N VAL A 35 -10.97 -2.10 -2.44
CA VAL A 35 -12.34 -1.95 -2.95
C VAL A 35 -13.27 -1.44 -1.85
N ASN A 36 -13.20 -2.03 -0.66
CA ASN A 36 -14.04 -1.65 0.46
C ASN A 36 -13.82 -0.19 0.88
N ASN A 37 -12.58 0.30 0.88
CA ASN A 37 -12.29 1.70 1.16
C ASN A 37 -12.93 2.65 0.12
N VAL A 38 -12.91 2.28 -1.16
CA VAL A 38 -13.58 3.07 -2.20
C VAL A 38 -15.09 3.10 -1.98
N LEU A 39 -15.70 1.96 -1.63
CA LEU A 39 -17.13 1.89 -1.34
C LEU A 39 -17.52 2.74 -0.11
N VAL A 40 -16.74 2.67 0.97
CA VAL A 40 -17.04 3.40 2.21
C VAL A 40 -16.79 4.90 2.05
N LEU A 41 -15.64 5.30 1.50
CA LEU A 41 -15.25 6.71 1.41
C LEU A 41 -15.85 7.44 0.19
N GLY A 42 -16.17 6.71 -0.87
CA GLY A 42 -16.65 7.28 -2.13
C GLY A 42 -18.15 7.09 -2.40
N LEU A 43 -18.77 6.07 -1.82
CA LEU A 43 -20.19 5.74 -2.05
C LEU A 43 -21.00 5.66 -0.73
N ASP A 44 -20.42 6.12 0.38
CA ASP A 44 -21.05 6.14 1.71
C ASP A 44 -21.56 4.76 2.19
N TRP A 45 -20.88 3.69 1.81
CA TRP A 45 -21.24 2.36 2.31
C TRP A 45 -20.96 2.23 3.83
N PRO A 46 -21.79 1.48 4.57
CA PRO A 46 -21.75 1.43 6.04
C PRO A 46 -20.46 0.81 6.61
N GLY A 47 -19.69 0.09 5.80
CA GLY A 47 -18.51 -0.63 6.24
C GLY A 47 -18.85 -1.85 7.10
N ILE A 48 -17.82 -2.44 7.69
CA ILE A 48 -17.96 -3.63 8.55
C ILE A 48 -18.28 -3.28 10.01
N ARG A 49 -17.92 -2.06 10.45
CA ARG A 49 -18.10 -1.61 11.85
C ARG A 49 -19.52 -1.85 12.40
N PRO A 50 -20.61 -1.62 11.64
CA PRO A 50 -21.98 -1.83 12.13
C PRO A 50 -22.32 -3.27 12.52
N ILE A 51 -21.58 -4.27 12.03
CA ILE A 51 -21.75 -5.69 12.43
C ILE A 51 -21.36 -5.91 13.88
N PHE A 52 -20.39 -5.14 14.38
CA PHE A 52 -19.83 -5.29 15.71
C PHE A 52 -20.39 -4.27 16.72
N SER A 53 -21.29 -3.37 16.28
CA SER A 53 -21.95 -2.40 17.14
C SER A 53 -23.36 -2.86 17.54
N GLU A 54 -23.88 -2.33 18.65
CA GLU A 54 -25.27 -2.55 19.08
C GLU A 54 -26.26 -1.89 18.09
N GLY A 55 -26.65 -2.64 17.06
CA GLY A 55 -27.61 -2.26 16.03
C GLY A 55 -27.86 -3.43 15.09
N ALA A 56 -28.97 -3.43 14.34
CA ALA A 56 -29.21 -4.44 13.31
C ALA A 56 -28.33 -4.11 12.08
N PRO A 57 -27.27 -4.90 11.78
CA PRO A 57 -26.42 -4.61 10.64
C PRO A 57 -27.20 -4.70 9.33
N GLY A 58 -27.08 -3.67 8.50
CA GLY A 58 -27.66 -3.67 7.16
C GLY A 58 -27.05 -4.74 6.26
N ALA A 59 -27.78 -5.17 5.23
CA ALA A 59 -27.31 -6.18 4.28
C ALA A 59 -25.96 -5.83 3.63
N LEU A 60 -25.70 -4.55 3.37
CA LEU A 60 -24.46 -4.08 2.75
C LEU A 60 -23.22 -4.32 3.63
N SER A 61 -23.35 -4.17 4.96
CA SER A 61 -22.24 -4.47 5.89
C SER A 61 -21.86 -5.95 5.82
N TRP A 62 -22.86 -6.85 5.78
CA TRP A 62 -22.64 -8.28 5.61
C TRP A 62 -21.98 -8.60 4.28
N VAL A 63 -22.39 -7.97 3.18
CA VAL A 63 -21.73 -8.12 1.87
C VAL A 63 -20.26 -7.73 1.96
N GLN A 64 -19.93 -6.61 2.62
CA GLN A 64 -18.55 -6.17 2.79
C GLN A 64 -17.72 -7.16 3.61
N MET A 65 -18.26 -7.72 4.69
CA MET A 65 -17.59 -8.76 5.49
C MET A 65 -17.42 -10.07 4.69
N LEU A 66 -18.48 -10.51 4.01
CA LEU A 66 -18.46 -11.72 3.19
C LEU A 66 -17.49 -11.61 2.02
N ALA A 67 -17.22 -10.41 1.50
CA ALA A 67 -16.21 -10.20 0.47
C ALA A 67 -14.80 -10.61 0.93
N TYR A 68 -14.43 -10.35 2.19
CA TYR A 68 -13.14 -10.80 2.73
C TYR A 68 -13.05 -12.32 2.83
N LEU A 69 -14.12 -12.96 3.34
CA LEU A 69 -14.21 -14.42 3.40
C LEU A 69 -14.17 -15.03 2.00
N ALA A 70 -14.89 -14.45 1.04
CA ALA A 70 -14.87 -14.88 -0.35
C ALA A 70 -13.48 -14.76 -0.98
N GLY A 71 -12.73 -13.69 -0.69
CA GLY A 71 -11.35 -13.51 -1.15
C GLY A 71 -10.42 -14.61 -0.62
N ILE A 72 -10.48 -14.91 0.67
CA ILE A 72 -9.68 -15.98 1.29
C ILE A 72 -10.07 -17.36 0.75
N LEU A 73 -11.37 -17.63 0.60
CA LEU A 73 -11.87 -18.88 0.01
C LEU A 73 -11.43 -19.03 -1.45
N ALA A 74 -11.48 -17.96 -2.25
CA ALA A 74 -11.01 -17.96 -3.62
C ALA A 74 -9.51 -18.27 -3.70
N ALA A 75 -8.70 -17.71 -2.79
CA ALA A 75 -7.28 -18.05 -2.69
C ALA A 75 -7.07 -19.54 -2.36
N GLY A 76 -7.84 -20.09 -1.41
CA GLY A 76 -7.83 -21.52 -1.09
C GLY A 76 -8.17 -22.39 -2.29
N ILE A 77 -9.29 -22.11 -2.97
CA ILE A 77 -9.74 -22.81 -4.17
C ILE A 77 -8.67 -22.75 -5.26
N TYR A 78 -8.06 -21.59 -5.49
CA TYR A 78 -6.99 -21.42 -6.47
C TYR A 78 -5.77 -22.29 -6.16
N VAL A 79 -5.34 -22.37 -4.90
CA VAL A 79 -4.20 -23.20 -4.49
C VAL A 79 -4.53 -24.69 -4.65
N PHE A 80 -5.70 -25.14 -4.20
CA PHE A 80 -6.11 -26.55 -4.33
C PHE A 80 -6.31 -26.98 -5.79
N ASN A 81 -6.74 -26.07 -6.67
CA ASN A 81 -6.88 -26.31 -8.10
C ASN A 81 -5.54 -26.22 -8.88
N SER A 82 -4.44 -25.83 -8.21
CA SER A 82 -3.11 -25.72 -8.83
C SER A 82 -2.02 -26.47 -8.06
N PRO A 83 -2.16 -27.80 -7.87
CA PRO A 83 -1.25 -28.59 -7.04
C PRO A 83 0.16 -28.74 -7.63
N SER A 84 0.32 -28.60 -8.95
CA SER A 84 1.60 -28.73 -9.64
C SER A 84 2.45 -27.45 -9.65
N ARG A 85 1.92 -26.32 -9.16
CA ARG A 85 2.65 -25.05 -9.13
C ARG A 85 3.65 -25.02 -7.98
N SER A 86 4.87 -24.57 -8.30
CA SER A 86 5.93 -24.39 -7.30
C SER A 86 5.74 -23.10 -6.51
N LEU A 87 6.23 -23.08 -5.26
CA LEU A 87 6.30 -21.88 -4.44
C LEU A 87 7.03 -20.72 -5.12
N ARG A 88 8.08 -21.03 -5.90
CA ARG A 88 8.89 -20.03 -6.58
C ARG A 88 8.12 -19.33 -7.69
N THR A 89 7.30 -20.07 -8.44
CA THR A 89 6.45 -19.51 -9.50
C THR A 89 5.40 -18.56 -8.92
N ASP A 90 4.72 -18.96 -7.84
CA ASP A 90 3.76 -18.09 -7.17
C ASP A 90 4.46 -16.88 -6.54
N GLY A 91 5.65 -17.06 -5.97
CA GLY A 91 6.47 -15.96 -5.42
C GLY A 91 6.79 -14.87 -6.46
N PHE A 92 7.16 -15.24 -7.69
CA PHE A 92 7.38 -14.25 -8.76
C PHE A 92 6.11 -13.49 -9.12
N LEU A 93 4.98 -14.20 -9.28
CA LEU A 93 3.70 -13.57 -9.63
C LEU A 93 3.21 -12.61 -8.53
N ILE A 94 3.34 -13.01 -7.27
CA ILE A 94 3.00 -12.19 -6.11
C ILE A 94 3.91 -10.97 -6.02
N SER A 95 5.21 -11.14 -6.27
CA SER A 95 6.17 -10.03 -6.32
C SER A 95 5.82 -9.03 -7.42
N ASP A 96 5.44 -9.49 -8.62
CA ASP A 96 5.02 -8.63 -9.73
C ASP A 96 3.75 -7.83 -9.40
N ILE A 97 2.77 -8.47 -8.75
CA ILE A 97 1.55 -7.82 -8.26
C ILE A 97 1.92 -6.75 -7.22
N ASN A 98 2.73 -7.10 -6.22
CA ASN A 98 3.16 -6.17 -5.18
C ASN A 98 3.96 -4.99 -5.76
N ALA A 99 4.85 -5.23 -6.72
CA ALA A 99 5.57 -4.17 -7.41
C ALA A 99 4.61 -3.21 -8.12
N PHE A 100 3.54 -3.72 -8.73
CA PHE A 100 2.49 -2.87 -9.31
C PHE A 100 1.72 -2.08 -8.25
N LEU A 101 1.32 -2.70 -7.13
CA LEU A 101 0.67 -2.02 -6.01
C LEU A 101 1.53 -0.88 -5.45
N VAL A 102 2.83 -1.12 -5.27
CA VAL A 102 3.79 -0.10 -4.81
C VAL A 102 3.92 1.04 -5.81
N ARG A 103 3.99 0.76 -7.12
CA ARG A 103 4.00 1.82 -8.16
C ARG A 103 2.74 2.68 -8.09
N MET A 104 1.56 2.08 -7.96
CA MET A 104 0.30 2.82 -7.81
C MET A 104 0.31 3.69 -6.55
N ALA A 105 0.71 3.11 -5.42
CA ALA A 105 0.77 3.82 -4.14
C ALA A 105 1.76 4.98 -4.16
N PHE A 106 2.93 4.80 -4.78
CA PHE A 106 3.93 5.86 -4.95
C PHE A 106 3.36 7.05 -5.73
N TRP A 107 2.78 6.80 -6.91
CA TRP A 107 2.18 7.87 -7.70
C TRP A 107 1.00 8.52 -7.00
N ALA A 108 0.19 7.75 -6.26
CA ALA A 108 -0.95 8.27 -5.50
C ALA A 108 -0.47 9.23 -4.42
N VAL A 109 0.49 8.83 -3.58
CA VAL A 109 1.08 9.69 -2.54
C VAL A 109 1.73 10.93 -3.15
N LEU A 110 2.46 10.79 -4.25
CA LEU A 110 3.13 11.91 -4.89
C LEU A 110 2.10 12.94 -5.38
N LEU A 111 1.13 12.51 -6.19
CA LEU A 111 0.13 13.39 -6.78
C LEU A 111 -0.80 13.98 -5.75
N VAL A 112 -1.28 13.18 -4.78
CA VAL A 112 -2.14 13.67 -3.70
C VAL A 112 -1.39 14.68 -2.83
N GLY A 113 -0.12 14.43 -2.49
CA GLY A 113 0.70 15.37 -1.75
C GLY A 113 0.85 16.72 -2.47
N ILE A 114 1.20 16.69 -3.76
CA ILE A 114 1.30 17.92 -4.57
C ILE A 114 -0.06 18.61 -4.68
N GLY A 115 -1.13 17.86 -4.94
CA GLY A 115 -2.49 18.41 -5.07
C GLY A 115 -2.96 19.08 -3.78
N ASP A 116 -2.74 18.44 -2.62
CA ASP A 116 -3.10 19.00 -1.32
C ASP A 116 -2.29 20.26 -1.00
N MET A 117 -0.98 20.25 -1.29
CA MET A 117 -0.12 21.43 -1.16
C MET A 117 -0.63 22.58 -2.02
N VAL A 118 -0.96 22.35 -3.29
CA VAL A 118 -1.46 23.39 -4.20
C VAL A 118 -2.79 23.97 -3.72
N VAL A 119 -3.75 23.11 -3.35
CA VAL A 119 -5.05 23.56 -2.83
C VAL A 119 -4.87 24.36 -1.54
N SER A 120 -3.98 23.91 -0.65
CA SER A 120 -3.71 24.58 0.62
C SER A 120 -2.97 25.91 0.42
N PHE A 121 -2.01 25.99 -0.50
CA PHE A 121 -1.33 27.23 -0.88
C PHE A 121 -2.30 28.26 -1.46
N LEU A 122 -3.07 27.88 -2.48
CA LEU A 122 -4.06 28.77 -3.11
C LEU A 122 -5.08 29.31 -2.11
N ARG A 123 -5.43 28.50 -1.09
CA ARG A 123 -6.31 28.93 0.00
C ARG A 123 -5.65 29.98 0.88
N VAL A 124 -4.41 29.75 1.32
CA VAL A 124 -3.69 30.66 2.21
C VAL A 124 -3.47 32.02 1.55
N GLU A 125 -3.14 32.05 0.25
CA GLU A 125 -2.93 33.28 -0.51
C GLU A 125 -4.24 33.97 -0.95
N GLY A 126 -5.40 33.37 -0.66
CA GLY A 126 -6.71 33.91 -1.06
C GLY A 126 -7.02 33.82 -2.55
N TRP A 127 -6.22 33.09 -3.32
CA TRP A 127 -6.40 32.93 -4.78
C TRP A 127 -7.41 31.85 -5.14
N LEU A 128 -7.72 30.94 -4.21
CA LEU A 128 -8.63 29.82 -4.47
C LEU A 128 -10.04 30.29 -4.88
N ASP A 129 -10.54 31.36 -4.26
CA ASP A 129 -11.83 31.96 -4.58
C ASP A 129 -11.89 32.51 -6.02
N VAL A 130 -10.77 33.04 -6.52
CA VAL A 130 -10.66 33.57 -7.87
C VAL A 130 -10.75 32.46 -8.92
N PHE A 131 -10.12 31.32 -8.65
CA PHE A 131 -10.06 30.21 -9.62
C PHE A 131 -11.30 29.32 -9.62
N VAL A 132 -11.91 29.07 -8.46
CA VAL A 132 -12.95 28.04 -8.32
C VAL A 132 -14.29 28.60 -7.79
N GLY A 133 -14.31 29.87 -7.38
CA GLY A 133 -15.48 30.55 -6.81
C GLY A 133 -15.69 30.26 -5.32
N GLU A 134 -16.31 31.21 -4.60
CA GLU A 134 -16.49 31.15 -3.14
C GLU A 134 -17.24 29.90 -2.65
N SER A 135 -18.25 29.45 -3.39
CA SER A 135 -19.05 28.28 -3.04
C SER A 135 -18.21 26.99 -3.05
N THR A 136 -17.33 26.85 -4.04
CA THR A 136 -16.44 25.69 -4.16
C THR A 136 -15.28 25.77 -3.18
N THR A 137 -14.74 26.96 -2.91
CA THR A 137 -13.71 27.15 -1.87
C THR A 137 -14.18 26.67 -0.50
N ARG A 138 -15.40 27.06 -0.09
CA ARG A 138 -16.02 26.59 1.17
C ARG A 138 -16.28 25.09 1.19
N SER A 139 -16.47 24.48 0.02
CA SER A 139 -16.65 23.03 -0.08
C SER A 139 -15.30 22.32 0.02
N LEU A 140 -14.26 22.82 -0.66
CA LEU A 140 -12.88 22.31 -0.61
C LEU A 140 -12.24 22.39 0.77
N SER A 141 -12.77 23.18 1.70
CA SER A 141 -12.35 23.18 3.10
C SER A 141 -12.84 21.98 3.89
N ARG A 142 -13.87 21.27 3.40
CA ARG A 142 -14.36 20.03 4.00
C ARG A 142 -13.50 18.86 3.53
N PRO A 143 -12.99 18.02 4.46
CA PRO A 143 -12.18 16.86 4.10
C PRO A 143 -12.87 15.90 3.12
N GLU A 144 -14.18 15.69 3.27
CA GLU A 144 -14.98 14.82 2.39
C GLU A 144 -14.96 15.29 0.93
N PHE A 145 -15.24 16.58 0.70
CA PHE A 145 -15.26 17.15 -0.65
C PHE A 145 -13.86 17.19 -1.27
N ARG A 146 -12.83 17.56 -0.49
CA ARG A 146 -11.43 17.50 -0.96
C ARG A 146 -11.03 16.06 -1.33
N GLY A 147 -11.42 15.08 -0.51
CA GLY A 147 -11.19 13.67 -0.78
C GLY A 147 -11.80 13.22 -2.10
N MET A 148 -13.09 13.48 -2.29
CA MET A 148 -13.83 13.03 -3.47
C MET A 148 -13.44 13.75 -4.76
N TYR A 149 -13.22 15.06 -4.72
CA TYR A 149 -13.01 15.87 -5.93
C TYR A 149 -11.56 16.19 -6.24
N VAL A 150 -10.64 16.04 -5.27
CA VAL A 150 -9.21 16.25 -5.49
C VAL A 150 -8.46 14.93 -5.39
N HIS A 151 -8.58 14.22 -4.27
CA HIS A 151 -7.74 13.05 -4.03
C HIS A 151 -8.10 11.85 -4.92
N ILE A 152 -9.40 11.52 -5.06
CA ILE A 152 -9.83 10.37 -5.87
C ILE A 152 -9.43 10.51 -7.35
N PRO A 153 -9.66 11.65 -8.04
CA PRO A 153 -9.16 11.84 -9.41
C PRO A 153 -7.64 11.71 -9.53
N LEU A 154 -6.89 12.25 -8.57
CA LEU A 154 -5.42 12.13 -8.54
C LEU A 154 -4.97 10.68 -8.31
N MET A 155 -5.68 9.91 -7.48
CA MET A 155 -5.43 8.49 -7.30
C MET A 155 -5.75 7.67 -8.57
N ILE A 156 -6.83 8.00 -9.29
CA ILE A 156 -7.13 7.37 -10.58
C ILE A 156 -6.01 7.68 -11.58
N LEU A 157 -5.58 8.94 -11.67
CA LEU A 157 -4.45 9.34 -12.50
C LEU A 157 -3.16 8.60 -12.12
N ALA A 158 -2.92 8.40 -10.82
CA ALA A 158 -1.78 7.63 -10.33
C ALA A 158 -1.81 6.18 -10.82
N VAL A 159 -2.97 5.51 -10.79
CA VAL A 159 -3.14 4.15 -11.33
C VAL A 159 -2.83 4.10 -12.83
N VAL A 160 -3.30 5.11 -13.58
CA VAL A 160 -3.02 5.23 -15.02
C VAL A 160 -1.51 5.37 -15.26
N ILE A 161 -0.84 6.30 -14.59
CA ILE A 161 0.62 6.50 -14.74
C ILE A 161 1.39 5.25 -14.32
N ALA A 162 1.00 4.62 -13.21
CA ALA A 162 1.64 3.42 -12.70
C ALA A 162 1.58 2.25 -13.70
N SER A 163 0.52 2.19 -14.53
CA SER A 163 0.35 1.18 -15.58
C SER A 163 1.35 1.34 -16.74
N PHE A 164 1.88 2.55 -16.95
CA PHE A 164 2.90 2.84 -17.96
C PHE A 164 4.32 2.88 -17.39
N SER A 165 4.47 3.14 -16.09
CA SER A 165 5.77 3.17 -15.42
C SER A 165 6.31 1.77 -15.13
N ARG A 166 7.60 1.54 -15.39
CA ARG A 166 8.26 0.25 -15.13
C ARG A 166 9.08 0.22 -13.84
N SER A 167 9.54 1.38 -13.35
CA SER A 167 10.34 1.47 -12.12
C SER A 167 9.47 1.65 -10.87
N LEU A 168 9.98 1.22 -9.72
CA LEU A 168 9.30 1.42 -8.42
C LEU A 168 9.31 2.89 -7.99
N GLY A 169 10.38 3.64 -8.32
CA GLY A 169 10.46 5.10 -8.18
C GLY A 169 10.42 5.67 -6.75
N PHE A 170 10.03 4.91 -5.73
CA PHE A 170 9.79 5.45 -4.39
C PHE A 170 11.03 6.08 -3.73
N PHE A 171 12.25 5.67 -4.10
CA PHE A 171 13.47 6.30 -3.62
C PHE A 171 13.56 7.78 -4.02
N TRP A 172 12.90 8.21 -5.10
CA TRP A 172 12.80 9.63 -5.46
C TRP A 172 12.07 10.46 -4.39
N LEU A 173 11.20 9.85 -3.56
CA LEU A 173 10.60 10.55 -2.43
C LEU A 173 11.66 11.11 -1.48
N SER A 174 12.79 10.42 -1.26
CA SER A 174 13.88 10.91 -0.41
C SER A 174 14.44 12.24 -0.92
N LEU A 175 14.70 12.33 -2.23
CA LEU A 175 15.20 13.55 -2.85
C LEU A 175 14.15 14.68 -2.77
N LEU A 176 12.88 14.36 -3.05
CA LEU A 176 11.79 15.32 -2.98
C LEU A 176 11.58 15.86 -1.56
N ILE A 177 11.71 15.01 -0.54
CA ILE A 177 11.66 15.40 0.87
C ILE A 177 12.81 16.38 1.19
N VAL A 178 14.04 16.06 0.80
CA VAL A 178 15.19 16.95 1.03
C VAL A 178 15.00 18.30 0.34
N ILE A 179 14.49 18.31 -0.90
CA ILE A 179 14.18 19.55 -1.62
C ILE A 179 13.08 20.34 -0.90
N ALA A 180 12.03 19.67 -0.43
CA ALA A 180 10.93 20.32 0.28
C ALA A 180 11.39 20.91 1.62
N GLU A 181 12.19 20.18 2.40
CA GLU A 181 12.78 20.68 3.65
C GLU A 181 13.72 21.86 3.40
N LEU A 182 14.54 21.79 2.35
CA LEU A 182 15.40 22.90 1.96
C LEU A 182 14.56 24.12 1.59
N ALA A 183 13.49 23.95 0.80
CA ALA A 183 12.57 25.03 0.45
C ALA A 183 11.90 25.65 1.68
N ILE A 184 11.51 24.83 2.68
CA ILE A 184 10.98 25.31 3.96
C ILE A 184 12.02 26.17 4.70
N VAL A 185 13.27 25.71 4.78
CA VAL A 185 14.36 26.49 5.41
C VAL A 185 14.59 27.82 4.69
N PHE A 186 14.67 27.81 3.36
CA PHE A 186 14.84 29.03 2.56
C PHE A 186 13.71 30.02 2.74
N THR A 187 12.45 29.57 2.59
CA THR A 187 11.26 30.42 2.76
C THR A 187 11.16 30.98 4.17
N ARG A 188 11.46 30.17 5.18
CA ARG A 188 11.44 30.58 6.58
C ARG A 188 12.51 31.63 6.91
N PHE A 189 13.76 31.39 6.55
CA PHE A 189 14.87 32.25 7.00
C PHE A 189 15.13 33.46 6.10
N ILE A 190 14.85 33.37 4.79
CA ILE A 190 15.06 34.48 3.87
C ILE A 190 13.80 35.34 3.75
N PHE A 191 12.64 34.69 3.60
CA PHE A 191 11.39 35.38 3.30
C PHE A 191 10.46 35.51 4.52
N SER A 192 10.83 34.94 5.68
CA SER A 192 9.97 34.88 6.87
C SER A 192 8.57 34.30 6.59
N TYR A 193 8.49 33.39 5.60
CA TYR A 193 7.26 32.72 5.19
C TYR A 193 7.27 31.28 5.66
N GLU A 194 6.28 30.89 6.45
CA GLU A 194 6.13 29.54 6.99
C GLU A 194 4.64 29.19 7.03
N GLN A 195 4.28 28.01 6.49
CA GLN A 195 2.89 27.54 6.44
C GLN A 195 2.79 26.07 6.87
N ALA A 196 1.69 25.72 7.54
CA ALA A 196 1.47 24.38 8.08
C ALA A 196 1.51 23.29 6.99
N PHE A 197 0.93 23.56 5.81
CA PHE A 197 0.84 22.59 4.72
C PHE A 197 2.22 22.16 4.19
N MET A 198 3.27 22.99 4.34
CA MET A 198 4.61 22.65 3.90
C MET A 198 5.18 21.50 4.74
N GLY A 199 4.97 21.56 6.06
CA GLY A 199 5.36 20.48 6.97
C GLY A 199 4.49 19.24 6.80
N ASP A 200 3.21 19.40 6.50
CA ASP A 200 2.30 18.27 6.27
C ASP A 200 2.67 17.49 5.00
N LEU A 201 3.08 18.17 3.93
CA LEU A 201 3.61 17.52 2.72
C LEU A 201 4.83 16.65 3.03
N VAL A 202 5.81 17.19 3.77
CA VAL A 202 7.03 16.47 4.14
C VAL A 202 6.70 15.24 4.98
N ARG A 203 5.85 15.39 6.00
CA ARG A 203 5.41 14.26 6.85
C ARG A 203 4.70 13.19 6.04
N PHE A 204 3.85 13.60 5.10
CA PHE A 204 3.09 12.67 4.25
C PHE A 204 4.02 11.86 3.34
N TRP A 205 4.97 12.51 2.66
CA TRP A 205 5.95 11.81 1.83
C TRP A 205 6.93 10.97 2.63
N TYR A 206 7.35 11.44 3.81
CA TYR A 206 8.23 10.69 4.70
C TYR A 206 7.56 9.40 5.20
N GLY A 207 6.28 9.48 5.62
CA GLY A 207 5.52 8.32 6.03
C GLY A 207 5.41 7.27 4.92
N ALA A 208 5.15 7.70 3.69
CA ALA A 208 5.12 6.80 2.54
C ALA A 208 6.50 6.18 2.22
N LEU A 209 7.57 7.00 2.23
CA LEU A 209 8.93 6.50 2.03
C LEU A 209 9.29 5.43 3.06
N PHE A 210 8.95 5.67 4.34
CA PHE A 210 9.18 4.70 5.41
C PHE A 210 8.45 3.37 5.17
N LEU A 211 7.18 3.43 4.78
CA LEU A 211 6.38 2.23 4.47
C LEU A 211 6.91 1.45 3.27
N PHE A 212 7.35 2.14 2.21
CA PHE A 212 7.93 1.47 1.04
C PHE A 212 9.32 0.89 1.35
N ALA A 213 10.16 1.63 2.05
CA ALA A 213 11.50 1.20 2.40
C ALA A 213 11.48 0.00 3.35
N SER A 214 10.58 -0.03 4.34
CA SER A 214 10.48 -1.16 5.27
C SER A 214 10.09 -2.47 4.56
N ALA A 215 9.09 -2.42 3.68
CA ALA A 215 8.69 -3.57 2.86
C ALA A 215 9.82 -4.02 1.91
N TYR A 216 10.53 -3.05 1.31
CA TYR A 216 11.67 -3.35 0.42
C TYR A 216 12.84 -4.01 1.16
N THR A 217 13.17 -3.54 2.37
CA THR A 217 14.21 -4.16 3.21
C THR A 217 13.86 -5.60 3.59
N LEU A 218 12.59 -5.89 3.84
CA LEU A 218 12.13 -7.25 4.13
C LEU A 218 12.28 -8.17 2.90
N LEU A 219 11.88 -7.69 1.72
CA LEU A 219 11.99 -8.42 0.46
C LEU A 219 13.44 -8.78 0.10
N GLU A 220 14.37 -7.85 0.29
CA GLU A 220 15.80 -8.03 0.01
C GLU A 220 16.56 -8.73 1.16
N GLU A 221 15.84 -9.22 2.18
CA GLU A 221 16.44 -9.88 3.35
C GLU A 221 17.53 -9.01 4.04
N GLY A 222 17.40 -7.68 3.93
CA GLY A 222 18.32 -6.68 4.49
C GLY A 222 18.05 -6.36 5.95
N HIS A 223 17.09 -7.05 6.58
CA HIS A 223 16.83 -6.95 8.01
C HIS A 223 17.96 -7.62 8.80
N VAL A 224 18.28 -7.08 9.97
CA VAL A 224 19.30 -7.68 10.85
C VAL A 224 18.79 -9.03 11.33
N ARG A 225 19.41 -10.11 10.85
CA ARG A 225 19.14 -11.48 11.29
C ARG A 225 20.09 -11.83 12.43
N VAL A 226 19.59 -12.57 13.42
CA VAL A 226 20.45 -13.12 14.48
C VAL A 226 21.15 -14.36 13.93
N ASP A 227 22.22 -14.14 13.15
CA ASP A 227 22.88 -15.16 12.33
C ASP A 227 23.46 -16.35 13.14
N VAL A 228 23.65 -16.20 14.45
CA VAL A 228 24.13 -17.27 15.36
C VAL A 228 23.20 -18.47 15.38
N PHE A 229 21.87 -18.25 15.33
CA PHE A 229 20.90 -19.36 15.31
C PHE A 229 20.75 -19.99 13.91
N TYR A 230 20.99 -19.21 12.85
CA TYR A 230 20.83 -19.66 11.47
C TYR A 230 22.02 -20.48 10.96
N ALA A 231 23.21 -20.33 11.54
CA ALA A 231 24.42 -21.01 11.09
C ALA A 231 24.35 -22.55 11.12
N GLY A 232 23.51 -23.12 11.98
CA GLY A 232 23.30 -24.58 12.08
C GLY A 232 22.07 -25.10 11.34
N PHE A 233 21.29 -24.25 10.67
CA PHE A 233 20.03 -24.66 10.05
C PHE A 233 20.23 -25.11 8.60
N SER A 234 19.53 -26.18 8.22
CA SER A 234 19.43 -26.55 6.80
C SER A 234 18.61 -25.50 6.03
N ASN A 235 18.83 -25.40 4.72
CA ASN A 235 18.11 -24.46 3.85
C ASN A 235 16.58 -24.54 4.02
N ARG A 236 16.04 -25.75 4.23
CA ARG A 236 14.60 -25.95 4.48
C ARG A 236 14.14 -25.38 5.82
N LYS A 237 14.90 -25.59 6.91
CA LYS A 237 14.55 -25.05 8.23
C LYS A 237 14.61 -23.53 8.21
N ARG A 238 15.61 -22.94 7.53
CA ARG A 238 15.72 -21.50 7.34
C ARG A 238 14.50 -20.94 6.59
N ALA A 239 14.12 -21.55 5.48
CA ALA A 239 12.94 -21.13 4.71
C ALA A 239 11.64 -21.24 5.51
N LEU A 240 11.46 -22.30 6.31
CA LEU A 240 10.28 -22.48 7.15
C LEU A 240 10.20 -21.41 8.25
N VAL A 241 11.31 -21.13 8.93
CA VAL A 241 11.36 -20.09 9.98
C VAL A 241 11.08 -18.71 9.39
N ASN A 242 11.64 -18.38 8.22
CA ASN A 242 11.33 -17.13 7.53
C ASN A 242 9.85 -17.05 7.16
N ALA A 243 9.26 -18.11 6.60
CA ALA A 243 7.85 -18.14 6.22
C ALA A 243 6.91 -17.96 7.43
N ILE A 244 7.20 -18.64 8.54
CA ILE A 244 6.44 -18.48 9.80
C ILE A 244 6.62 -17.06 10.34
N GLY A 245 7.85 -16.55 10.36
CA GLY A 245 8.17 -15.19 10.76
C GLY A 245 7.33 -14.16 9.99
N SER A 246 7.33 -14.23 8.66
CA SER A 246 6.56 -13.30 7.83
C SER A 246 5.05 -13.44 7.99
N ILE A 247 4.52 -14.65 8.21
CA ILE A 247 3.06 -14.85 8.39
C ILE A 247 2.57 -14.25 9.71
N PHE A 248 3.34 -14.40 10.79
CA PHE A 248 2.89 -14.01 12.14
C PHE A 248 3.37 -12.62 12.57
N LEU A 249 4.54 -12.19 12.10
CA LEU A 249 5.20 -10.95 12.55
C LEU A 249 5.22 -9.85 11.48
N GLY A 250 4.93 -10.19 10.22
CA GLY A 250 5.05 -9.27 9.09
C GLY A 250 6.44 -9.28 8.49
#